data_AF-A0A920ESB6-F1
#
_entry.id   AF-A0A920ESB6-F1
#
_cell.length_a   1.000
_cell.length_b   1.000
_cell.length_c   1.000
_cell.angle_alpha   90.00
_cell.angle_beta   90.00
_cell.angle_gamma   90.00
#
_symmetry.space_group_name_H-M   'P 1'
#
loop_
_entity.id
_entity.type
_entity.pdbx_description
1 polymer ?
#
loop_
_entity_poly.entity_id
_entity_poly.type
_entity_poly.pdbx_seq_one_letter_code
_entity_poly.pdbx_strand_id
1 'polypeptide(L)'
;MIFELLELTHQTMTPENITKQRQFFINTNGPVLAYCASGTRCSVIWALGEAASGTDVNYILDKTSAAGYNLSGLEFCDAKFI
;
A
#
# COMPACT_ATOMS: atom_id res chain seq x y z
N MET A 1 5.68 1.07 21.88
CA MET A 1 5.90 1.60 20.50
C MET A 1 6.58 0.49 19.73
N ILE A 2 5.92 -0.04 18.70
CA ILE A 2 6.40 -1.19 17.92
C ILE A 2 6.95 -0.64 16.61
N PHE A 3 8.11 -1.13 16.21
CA PHE A 3 8.74 -0.81 14.93
C PHE A 3 8.87 -2.09 14.13
N GLU A 4 8.29 -2.11 12.93
CA GLU A 4 8.36 -3.23 12.01
C GLU A 4 9.15 -2.82 10.78
N LEU A 5 10.15 -3.64 10.40
CA LEU A 5 10.93 -3.43 9.20
C LEU A 5 10.37 -4.30 8.07
N LEU A 6 9.88 -3.64 7.00
CA LEU A 6 9.53 -4.29 5.75
C LEU A 6 10.36 -3.70 4.61
N GLU A 7 11.35 -4.46 4.15
CA GLU A 7 12.25 -4.01 3.10
C GLU A 7 11.55 -4.02 1.73
N LEU A 8 11.24 -2.82 1.25
CA LEU A 8 10.59 -2.62 -0.05
C LEU A 8 11.57 -2.06 -1.08
N THR A 9 11.74 -2.83 -2.14
CA THR A 9 12.42 -2.46 -3.39
C THR A 9 11.45 -2.69 -4.55
N HIS A 10 11.87 -2.36 -5.76
CA HIS A 10 11.10 -2.73 -6.95
C HIS A 10 10.91 -4.26 -7.06
N GLN A 11 11.91 -5.05 -6.63
CA GLN A 11 11.88 -6.50 -6.72
C GLN A 11 11.08 -7.17 -5.60
N THR A 12 11.01 -6.54 -4.43
CA THR A 12 10.33 -7.10 -3.24
C THR A 12 8.89 -6.60 -3.09
N MET A 13 8.34 -5.90 -4.08
CA MET A 13 6.93 -5.51 -4.14
C MET A 13 6.04 -6.70 -4.55
N THR A 14 6.11 -7.78 -3.77
CA THR A 14 5.42 -9.05 -4.04
C THR A 14 4.06 -9.11 -3.34
N PRO A 15 3.13 -9.98 -3.79
CA PRO A 15 1.85 -10.21 -3.12
C PRO A 15 1.98 -10.55 -1.62
N GLU A 16 3.03 -11.31 -1.27
CA GLU A 16 3.34 -11.65 0.12
C GLU A 16 3.65 -10.40 0.96
N ASN A 17 4.55 -9.54 0.48
CA ASN A 17 4.89 -8.30 1.19
C ASN A 17 3.73 -7.31 1.23
N ILE A 18 2.92 -7.24 0.17
CA ILE A 18 1.68 -6.43 0.14
C ILE A 18 0.74 -6.88 1.26
N THR A 19 0.51 -8.19 1.36
CA THR A 19 -0.34 -8.78 2.41
C THR A 19 0.24 -8.51 3.80
N LYS A 20 1.55 -8.70 3.98
CA LYS A 20 2.25 -8.45 5.24
C LYS A 20 2.15 -6.99 5.69
N GLN A 21 2.36 -6.04 4.77
CA GLN A 21 2.20 -4.61 5.06
C GLN A 21 0.79 -4.28 5.50
N ARG A 22 -0.23 -4.83 4.81
CA ARG A 22 -1.63 -4.65 5.19
C ARG A 22 -1.90 -5.16 6.59
N GLN A 23 -1.45 -6.37 6.88
CA GLN A 23 -1.59 -6.99 8.21
C GLN A 23 -1.01 -6.11 9.32
N PHE A 24 0.12 -5.43 9.09
CA PHE A 24 0.69 -4.55 10.09
C PHE A 24 -0.24 -3.40 10.48
N PHE A 25 -0.83 -2.69 9.51
CA PHE A 25 -1.65 -1.53 9.86
C PHE A 25 -3.08 -1.87 10.28
N ILE A 26 -3.67 -2.98 9.81
CA ILE A 26 -5.01 -3.40 10.28
C ILE A 26 -4.99 -3.97 11.70
N ASN A 27 -3.87 -4.60 12.11
CA ASN A 27 -3.73 -5.21 13.43
C ASN A 27 -3.17 -4.23 14.47
N THR A 28 -2.80 -3.02 14.05
CA THR A 28 -2.28 -1.99 14.96
C THR A 28 -3.43 -1.13 15.46
N ASN A 29 -3.52 -0.98 16.78
CA ASN A 29 -4.51 -0.09 17.38
C ASN A 29 -4.01 1.36 17.32
N GLY A 30 -4.60 2.18 16.45
CA GLY A 30 -4.27 3.59 16.29
C GLY A 30 -3.55 3.92 14.97
N PRO A 31 -3.09 5.17 14.79
CA PRO A 31 -2.47 5.61 13.56
C PRO A 31 -1.10 4.94 13.32
N VAL A 32 -0.85 4.54 12.08
CA VAL A 32 0.43 3.94 11.65
C VAL A 32 1.16 4.90 10.72
N LEU A 33 2.44 5.13 11.00
CA LEU A 33 3.35 5.87 10.13
C LEU A 33 4.21 4.89 9.33
N ALA A 34 3.96 4.81 8.02
CA ALA A 34 4.84 4.13 7.08
C ALA A 34 5.77 5.16 6.40
N TYR A 35 7.06 4.85 6.29
CA TYR A 35 8.03 5.75 5.65
C TYR A 35 8.99 4.99 4.74
N CYS A 36 9.43 5.65 3.68
CA CYS A 36 10.58 5.27 2.87
C CYS A 36 11.30 6.55 2.43
N ALA A 37 12.38 6.43 1.64
CA ALA A 37 13.21 7.58 1.26
C ALA A 37 12.43 8.78 0.68
N SER A 38 11.37 8.54 -0.09
CA SER A 38 10.54 9.57 -0.73
C SER A 38 9.03 9.39 -0.46
N GLY A 39 8.66 8.46 0.41
CA GLY A 39 7.26 8.04 0.64
C GLY A 39 6.60 7.22 -0.49
N THR A 40 7.10 7.27 -1.73
CA THR A 40 6.49 6.62 -2.90
C THR A 40 6.23 5.11 -2.71
N ARG A 41 7.20 4.34 -2.20
CA ARG A 41 7.03 2.89 -2.00
C ARG A 41 5.95 2.56 -0.99
N CYS A 42 5.80 3.38 0.05
CA CYS A 42 4.78 3.21 1.08
C CYS A 42 3.38 3.47 0.51
N SER A 43 3.24 4.51 -0.31
CA SER A 43 1.98 4.82 -1.00
C SER A 43 1.60 3.72 -1.99
N VAL A 44 2.56 3.19 -2.75
CA VAL A 44 2.32 2.10 -3.72
C VAL A 44 1.90 0.82 -3.01
N ILE A 45 2.63 0.35 -2.00
CA ILE A 45 2.27 -0.90 -1.31
C ILE A 45 0.94 -0.79 -0.56
N TRP A 46 0.62 0.39 -0.02
CA TRP A 46 -0.67 0.66 0.59
C TRP A 46 -1.79 0.55 -0.44
N ALA A 47 -1.64 1.21 -1.59
CA ALA A 47 -2.61 1.17 -2.68
C ALA A 47 -2.85 -0.27 -3.19
N LEU A 48 -1.78 -1.05 -3.37
CA LEU A 48 -1.87 -2.45 -3.77
C LEU A 48 -2.60 -3.31 -2.72
N GLY A 49 -2.33 -3.07 -1.42
CA GLY A 49 -3.01 -3.78 -0.33
C GLY A 49 -4.50 -3.43 -0.20
N GLU A 50 -4.87 -2.17 -0.44
CA GLU A 50 -6.27 -1.74 -0.51
C GLU A 50 -6.99 -2.37 -1.72
N ALA A 51 -6.38 -2.33 -2.90
CA ALA A 51 -6.94 -2.91 -4.11
C ALA A 51 -7.15 -4.44 -3.96
N ALA A 52 -6.17 -5.14 -3.40
CA ALA A 52 -6.28 -6.57 -3.10
C ALA A 52 -7.38 -6.89 -2.07
N SER A 53 -7.75 -5.93 -1.22
CA SER A 53 -8.85 -6.08 -0.26
C SER A 53 -10.23 -5.75 -0.82
N GLY A 54 -10.30 -5.34 -2.09
CA GLY A 54 -11.54 -4.96 -2.76
C GLY A 54 -11.96 -3.50 -2.56
N THR A 55 -11.06 -2.63 -2.06
CA THR A 55 -11.32 -1.19 -2.00
C THR A 55 -11.42 -0.63 -3.43
N ASP A 56 -12.38 0.27 -3.66
CA ASP A 56 -12.60 0.90 -4.96
C ASP A 56 -11.33 1.62 -5.47
N VAL A 57 -11.00 1.40 -6.74
CA VAL A 57 -9.76 1.92 -7.35
C VAL A 57 -9.77 3.46 -7.41
N ASN A 58 -10.90 4.09 -7.68
CA ASN A 58 -10.97 5.55 -7.72
C ASN A 58 -10.73 6.13 -6.32
N TYR A 59 -11.30 5.51 -5.29
CA TYR A 59 -11.02 5.89 -3.90
C TYR A 59 -9.53 5.81 -3.56
N ILE A 60 -8.85 4.73 -3.97
CA ILE A 60 -7.40 4.57 -3.74
C ILE A 60 -6.62 5.68 -4.44
N LEU A 61 -6.92 5.94 -5.72
CA LEU A 61 -6.27 6.98 -6.52
C LEU A 61 -6.48 8.38 -5.95
N ASP A 62 -7.70 8.70 -5.52
CA ASP A 62 -8.04 9.98 -4.90
C ASP A 62 -7.25 10.18 -3.60
N LYS A 63 -7.16 9.14 -2.75
CA LYS A 63 -6.41 9.20 -1.50
C LYS A 63 -4.91 9.36 -1.73
N THR A 64 -4.33 8.62 -2.66
CA THR A 64 -2.90 8.74 -2.95
C THR A 64 -2.58 10.09 -3.59
N SER A 65 -3.44 10.58 -4.49
CA SER A 65 -3.32 11.90 -5.12
C SER A 65 -3.39 13.04 -4.10
N ALA A 66 -4.36 12.99 -3.18
CA ALA A 66 -4.47 13.95 -2.07
C ALA A 66 -3.25 13.94 -1.14
N ALA A 67 -2.55 12.80 -1.04
CA ALA A 67 -1.29 12.67 -0.32
C ALA A 67 -0.04 13.07 -1.13
N GLY A 68 -0.21 13.56 -2.38
CA GLY A 68 0.89 13.98 -3.26
C GLY A 68 1.52 12.87 -4.10
N TYR A 69 0.90 11.68 -4.15
CA TYR A 69 1.36 10.54 -4.93
C TYR A 69 0.39 10.22 -6.06
N ASN A 70 0.74 10.66 -7.27
CA ASN A 70 -0.03 10.28 -8.46
C ASN A 70 0.29 8.82 -8.85
N LEU A 71 -0.70 7.94 -8.68
CA LEU A 71 -0.62 6.52 -9.01
C LEU A 71 -1.50 6.15 -10.22
N SER A 72 -1.98 7.12 -11.00
CA SER A 72 -2.89 6.86 -12.14
C SER A 72 -2.30 5.96 -13.23
N GLY A 73 -0.97 5.81 -13.27
CA GLY A 73 -0.27 4.90 -14.18
C GLY A 73 -0.14 3.46 -13.67
N LEU A 74 -0.61 3.17 -12.46
CA LEU A 74 -0.72 1.79 -11.98
C LEU A 74 -2.03 1.21 -12.50
N GLU A 75 -1.92 0.23 -13.39
CA GLU A 75 -3.05 -0.59 -13.80
C GLU A 75 -3.38 -1.55 -12.65
N PHE A 76 -4.35 -1.17 -11.82
CA PHE A 76 -4.96 -2.09 -10.87
C PHE A 76 -5.83 -3.06 -11.67
N CYS A 77 -5.31 -4.24 -11.96
CA CYS A 77 -6.10 -5.30 -12.60
C CYS A 77 -7.25 -5.65 -11.64
N ASP A 78 -8.49 -5.56 -12.12
CA ASP A 78 -9.73 -5.81 -11.37
C ASP A 78 -9.54 -6.94 -10.36
N ALA A 79 -9.96 -6.70 -9.12
CA ALA A 79 -9.79 -7.48 -7.88
C ALA A 79 -10.12 -8.99 -7.97
N LYS A 80 -9.44 -9.69 -8.87
CA LYS A 80 -9.53 -11.10 -9.23
C LYS A 80 -8.15 -11.75 -9.23
N PHE A 81 -7.22 -11.19 -8.45
CA PHE A 81 -6.09 -11.95 -7.93
C PHE A 81 -6.53 -12.80 -6.74
N ILE A 82 -7.61 -13.58 -6.93
CA ILE A 82 -7.93 -14.84 -6.25
C ILE A 82 -8.80 -15.67 -7.20
#